data_AF-A0A965EYA7-F1
#
_entry.id   AF-A0A965EYA7-F1
#
_cell.length_a   1.000
_cell.length_b   1.000
_cell.length_c   1.000
_cell.angle_alpha   90.00
_cell.angle_beta   90.00
_cell.angle_gamma   90.00
#
_symmetry.space_group_name_H-M   'P 1'
#
loop_
_entity.id
_entity.type
_entity.pdbx_description
1 polymer ?
#
loop_
_entity_poly.entity_id
_entity_poly.type
_entity_poly.pdbx_seq_one_letter_code
_entity_poly.pdbx_strand_id
1 'polypeptide(L)'
;PWGKWDPAKYDVEDSAFAMIRFANGAALQLEVSWVLNLPKSSTETLICGTDGGAQLDPLTIFQEKHGTIVDVVVPEKATEGQDASREPNHVHQMIGWIEAIREGTSPLVLPEQALMVSKIVDAVYTSSETGVAVQF
;
A
#
# COMPACT_ATOMS: atom_id res chain seq x y z
N PRO A 1 17.20 -24.76 6.95
CA PRO A 1 17.36 -24.79 5.48
C PRO A 1 16.03 -25.19 4.82
N TRP A 2 15.51 -24.35 3.92
CA TRP A 2 14.15 -24.44 3.34
C TRP A 2 13.98 -25.49 2.23
N GLY A 3 14.86 -26.51 2.15
CA GLY A 3 14.83 -27.52 1.09
C GLY A 3 15.27 -26.98 -0.28
N LYS A 4 15.20 -27.83 -1.31
CA LYS A 4 15.39 -27.40 -2.71
C LYS A 4 14.07 -26.83 -3.23
N TRP A 5 14.15 -25.72 -3.96
CA TRP A 5 13.00 -25.11 -4.63
C TRP A 5 12.41 -26.11 -5.64
N ASP A 6 11.11 -26.35 -5.52
CA ASP A 6 10.34 -27.27 -6.36
C ASP A 6 9.09 -26.52 -6.87
N PRO A 7 9.15 -25.90 -8.06
CA PRO A 7 8.07 -25.08 -8.61
C PRO A 7 6.72 -25.80 -8.67
N ALA A 8 6.73 -27.12 -8.85
CA ALA A 8 5.52 -27.93 -8.96
C ALA A 8 4.72 -28.05 -7.66
N LYS A 9 5.26 -27.59 -6.52
CA LYS A 9 4.58 -27.60 -5.22
C LYS A 9 3.93 -26.28 -4.83
N TYR A 10 4.06 -25.24 -5.66
CA TYR A 10 3.43 -23.95 -5.42
C TYR A 10 2.12 -23.88 -6.21
N ASP A 11 1.04 -23.66 -5.48
CA ASP A 11 -0.34 -23.54 -5.98
C ASP A 11 -0.85 -22.09 -5.89
N VAL A 12 0.08 -21.14 -5.79
CA VAL A 12 -0.18 -19.70 -5.65
C VAL A 12 0.63 -18.89 -6.67
N GLU A 13 0.18 -17.66 -6.90
CA GLU A 13 0.62 -16.84 -8.03
C GLU A 13 1.91 -16.11 -7.73
N ASP A 14 2.94 -16.36 -8.52
CA ASP A 14 4.27 -15.75 -8.34
C ASP A 14 4.32 -14.22 -8.44
N SER A 15 3.36 -13.64 -9.18
CA SER A 15 3.23 -12.21 -9.39
C SER A 15 1.80 -11.84 -9.74
N ALA A 16 1.37 -10.63 -9.36
CA ALA A 16 0.12 -10.04 -9.79
C ALA A 16 0.33 -8.60 -10.26
N PHE A 17 -0.34 -8.26 -11.36
CA PHE A 17 -0.35 -6.93 -11.96
C PHE A 17 -1.80 -6.55 -12.25
N ALA A 18 -2.24 -5.41 -11.70
CA ALA A 18 -3.63 -4.97 -11.84
C ALA A 18 -3.72 -3.45 -12.06
N MET A 19 -4.72 -3.06 -12.85
CA MET A 19 -5.13 -1.67 -13.02
C MET A 19 -6.53 -1.51 -12.42
N ILE A 20 -6.67 -0.65 -11.42
CA ILE A 20 -7.91 -0.44 -10.68
C ILE A 20 -8.37 0.99 -10.92
N ARG A 21 -9.65 1.18 -11.28
CA ARG A 21 -10.27 2.50 -11.39
C ARG A 21 -11.27 2.69 -10.26
N PHE A 22 -11.08 3.75 -9.49
CA PHE A 22 -11.98 4.10 -8.39
C PHE A 22 -13.18 4.91 -8.88
N ALA A 23 -14.25 4.95 -8.08
CA ALA A 23 -15.48 5.68 -8.38
C ALA A 23 -15.24 7.20 -8.60
N ASN A 24 -14.23 7.77 -7.93
CA ASN A 24 -13.85 9.17 -8.10
C ASN A 24 -12.99 9.43 -9.37
N GLY A 25 -12.75 8.40 -10.19
CA GLY A 25 -11.96 8.49 -11.42
C GLY A 25 -10.45 8.32 -11.23
N ALA A 26 -9.95 8.22 -9.98
CA ALA A 26 -8.55 7.90 -9.72
C ALA A 26 -8.21 6.49 -10.22
N ALA A 27 -6.94 6.26 -10.54
CA ALA A 27 -6.42 4.97 -10.96
C ALA A 27 -5.29 4.50 -10.05
N LEU A 28 -5.22 3.20 -9.81
CA LEU A 28 -4.12 2.52 -9.13
C LEU A 28 -3.53 1.48 -10.06
N GLN A 29 -2.22 1.56 -10.29
CA GLN A 29 -1.42 0.49 -10.85
C GLN A 29 -0.79 -0.30 -9.71
N LEU A 30 -1.18 -1.55 -9.57
CA LEU A 30 -0.70 -2.46 -8.53
C LEU A 30 0.23 -3.49 -9.16
N GLU A 31 1.43 -3.63 -8.60
CA GLU A 31 2.42 -4.63 -8.99
C GLU A 31 2.97 -5.28 -7.74
N VAL A 32 2.92 -6.61 -7.68
CA VAL A 32 3.45 -7.38 -6.54
C VAL A 32 4.03 -8.70 -7.04
N SER A 33 5.17 -9.10 -6.49
CA SER A 33 5.77 -10.41 -6.73
C SER A 33 6.79 -10.75 -5.66
N TRP A 34 6.99 -12.04 -5.44
CA TRP A 34 8.09 -12.58 -4.64
C TRP A 34 9.22 -13.21 -5.46
N VAL A 35 9.11 -13.29 -6.79
CA VAL A 35 10.09 -13.99 -7.65
C VAL A 35 10.42 -13.26 -8.97
N LEU A 36 9.96 -12.03 -9.18
CA LEU A 36 10.36 -11.25 -10.35
C LEU A 36 11.89 -11.08 -10.41
N ASN A 37 12.44 -11.22 -11.62
CA ASN A 37 13.85 -11.02 -11.90
C ASN A 37 14.21 -9.52 -11.91
N LEU A 38 14.21 -8.92 -10.72
CA LEU A 38 14.52 -7.52 -10.51
C LEU A 38 15.97 -7.35 -10.03
N PRO A 39 16.64 -6.25 -10.42
CA PRO A 39 17.99 -5.95 -9.94
C PRO A 39 18.03 -5.72 -8.41
N LYS A 40 16.90 -5.32 -7.82
CA LYS A 40 16.73 -5.12 -6.38
C LYS A 40 15.26 -5.33 -6.02
N SER A 41 15.00 -5.89 -4.84
CA SER A 41 13.67 -5.81 -4.22
C SER A 41 13.36 -4.36 -3.88
N SER A 42 12.21 -3.86 -4.31
CA SER A 42 11.72 -2.53 -3.93
C SER A 42 10.27 -2.62 -3.46
N THR A 43 9.92 -1.71 -2.56
CA THR A 43 8.54 -1.41 -2.21
C THR A 43 8.38 0.07 -2.47
N GLU A 44 7.62 0.41 -3.50
CA GLU A 44 7.43 1.79 -3.92
C GLU A 44 5.94 2.09 -3.86
N THR A 45 5.62 3.23 -3.26
CA THR A 45 4.26 3.76 -3.26
C THR A 45 4.36 5.20 -3.67
N LEU A 46 3.81 5.50 -4.85
CA LEU A 46 3.77 6.82 -5.43
C LEU A 46 2.32 7.28 -5.51
N ILE A 47 2.07 8.48 -4.99
CA ILE A 47 0.77 9.15 -5.03
C ILE A 47 0.94 10.36 -5.95
N CYS A 48 0.11 10.44 -6.99
CA CYS A 48 0.12 11.53 -7.96
C CYS A 48 -1.19 12.31 -7.85
N GLY A 49 -1.12 13.54 -7.35
CA GLY A 49 -2.24 14.47 -7.27
C GLY A 49 -2.10 15.63 -8.26
N THR A 50 -3.14 16.46 -8.31
CA THR A 50 -3.16 17.65 -9.18
C THR A 50 -2.17 18.73 -8.72
N ASP A 51 -2.05 18.93 -7.41
CA ASP A 51 -1.24 20.00 -6.82
C ASP A 51 0.12 19.51 -6.28
N GLY A 52 0.42 18.22 -6.44
CA GLY A 52 1.65 17.60 -5.95
C GLY A 52 1.55 16.08 -5.89
N GLY A 53 2.62 15.45 -5.40
CA GLY A 53 2.71 14.01 -5.23
C GLY A 53 3.53 13.62 -4.00
N ALA A 54 3.53 12.34 -3.69
CA ALA A 54 4.31 11.80 -2.59
C ALA A 54 4.85 10.41 -2.92
N GLN A 55 6.11 10.16 -2.59
CA GLN A 55 6.68 8.82 -2.46
C GLN A 55 6.81 8.49 -0.98
N LEU A 56 6.46 7.27 -0.56
CA LEU A 56 6.44 6.92 0.87
C LEU A 56 7.78 6.43 1.42
N ASP A 57 8.66 5.88 0.59
CA ASP A 57 9.95 5.32 1.04
C ASP A 57 11.11 5.70 0.10
N PRO A 58 12.03 6.61 0.50
CA PRO A 58 11.89 7.51 1.65
C PRO A 58 10.75 8.51 1.42
N LEU A 59 10.11 8.97 2.50
CA LEU A 59 9.02 9.95 2.40
C LEU A 59 9.51 11.22 1.70
N THR A 60 9.01 11.45 0.49
CA THR A 60 9.38 12.58 -0.36
C THR A 60 8.13 13.22 -0.91
N ILE A 61 7.98 14.54 -0.69
CA ILE A 61 6.84 15.32 -1.19
C ILE A 61 7.28 16.11 -2.43
N PHE A 62 6.60 15.88 -3.55
CA PHE A 62 6.78 16.59 -4.81
C PHE A 62 5.76 17.72 -4.89
N GLN A 63 6.21 18.97 -4.96
CA GLN A 63 5.30 20.12 -4.98
C GLN A 63 5.91 21.31 -5.71
N GLU A 64 5.08 22.26 -6.14
CA GLU A 64 5.56 23.53 -6.68
C GLU A 64 5.90 24.50 -5.53
N LYS A 65 7.11 25.07 -5.56
CA LYS A 65 7.47 26.23 -4.74
C LYS A 65 8.15 27.27 -5.62
N HIS A 66 7.67 28.51 -5.52
CA HIS A 66 8.23 29.65 -6.25
C HIS A 66 8.30 29.44 -7.78
N GLY A 67 7.30 28.80 -8.38
CA GLY A 67 7.25 28.55 -9.82
C GLY A 67 8.17 27.43 -10.30
N THR A 68 8.65 26.57 -9.39
CA THR A 68 9.53 25.44 -9.72
C THR A 68 9.12 24.21 -8.92
N ILE A 69 9.17 23.03 -9.55
CA ILE A 69 8.94 21.75 -8.87
C ILE A 69 10.13 21.47 -7.96
N VAL A 70 9.85 21.18 -6.70
CA VAL A 70 10.85 20.82 -5.70
C VAL A 70 10.51 19.49 -5.03
N ASP A 71 11.57 18.74 -4.71
CA ASP A 71 11.50 17.49 -3.98
C ASP A 71 11.84 17.77 -2.52
N VAL A 72 10.85 17.64 -1.64
CA VAL A 72 11.04 17.79 -0.20
C VAL A 72 11.18 16.40 0.41
N VAL A 73 12.42 15.95 0.54
CA VAL A 73 12.75 14.73 1.27
C VAL A 73 12.54 14.98 2.76
N VAL A 74 11.61 14.25 3.36
CA VAL A 74 11.33 14.32 4.80
C VAL A 74 12.32 13.39 5.50
N PRO A 75 13.21 13.91 6.36
CA PRO A 75 14.10 13.06 7.13
C PRO A 75 13.29 12.11 8.01
N GLU A 76 13.73 10.86 8.15
CA GLU A 76 13.10 9.85 9.02
C GLU A 76 12.92 10.35 10.47
N LYS A 77 13.85 11.20 10.94
CA LYS A 77 13.77 11.86 12.25
C LYS A 77 12.76 13.01 12.34
N ALA A 78 12.32 13.55 11.21
CA ALA A 78 11.35 14.64 11.16
C ALA A 78 9.90 14.14 11.25
N THR A 79 9.66 12.84 11.00
CA THR A 79 8.39 12.17 11.29
C THR A 79 8.25 11.77 12.77
N GLU A 80 9.31 11.88 13.57
CA GLU A 80 9.34 11.58 15.02
C GLU A 80 8.81 12.75 15.90
N GLY A 81 7.75 13.45 15.49
CA GLY A 81 7.16 14.54 16.28
C GLY A 81 6.39 14.02 17.50
N GLN A 82 6.79 14.44 18.72
CA GLN A 82 6.20 14.29 20.09
C GLN A 82 5.64 12.93 20.56
N ASP A 83 5.30 12.00 19.68
CA ASP A 83 4.85 10.63 19.95
C ASP A 83 5.85 9.63 19.35
N ALA A 84 7.14 9.95 19.48
CA ALA A 84 8.27 9.15 19.02
C ALA A 84 8.51 7.95 19.93
N SER A 85 7.49 7.12 20.14
CA SER A 85 7.76 5.79 20.66
C SER A 85 8.55 5.06 19.56
N ARG A 86 9.72 4.52 19.89
CA ARG A 86 10.51 3.61 19.00
C ARG A 86 9.80 2.29 18.69
N GLU A 87 8.53 2.21 19.04
CA GLU A 87 7.75 1.01 18.92
C GLU A 87 7.44 0.73 17.45
N PRO A 88 7.50 -0.53 17.02
CA PRO A 88 7.12 -0.89 15.66
C PRO A 88 5.68 -0.48 15.33
N ASN A 89 5.39 -0.17 14.05
CA ASN A 89 4.06 0.23 13.57
C ASN A 89 2.90 -0.68 14.03
N HIS A 90 3.14 -1.98 14.22
CA HIS A 90 2.12 -2.90 14.71
C HIS A 90 1.70 -2.62 16.16
N VAL A 91 2.60 -2.08 16.99
CA VAL A 91 2.30 -1.66 18.37
C VAL A 91 1.36 -0.45 18.35
N HIS A 92 1.61 0.55 17.50
CA HIS A 92 0.69 1.68 17.33
C HIS A 92 -0.71 1.25 16.88
N GLN A 93 -0.79 0.29 15.96
CA GLN A 93 -2.07 -0.27 15.53
C GLN A 93 -2.82 -0.95 16.69
N MET A 94 -2.11 -1.71 17.53
CA MET A 94 -2.68 -2.34 18.72
C MET A 94 -3.16 -1.31 19.74
N ILE A 95 -2.36 -0.26 19.99
CA ILE A 95 -2.72 0.85 20.89
C ILE A 95 -4.00 1.51 20.39
N GLY A 96 -4.06 1.94 19.12
CA GLY A 96 -5.23 2.60 18.56
C GLY A 96 -6.48 1.73 18.59
N TRP A 97 -6.34 0.41 18.40
CA TRP A 97 -7.46 -0.53 18.56
C TRP A 97 -7.96 -0.63 20.00
N ILE A 98 -7.04 -0.76 20.97
CA ILE A 98 -7.37 -0.86 22.39
C ILE A 98 -8.04 0.45 22.87
N GLU A 99 -7.54 1.60 22.44
CA GLU A 99 -8.11 2.91 22.75
C GLU A 99 -9.53 3.05 22.20
N ALA A 100 -9.75 2.68 20.94
CA ALA A 100 -11.09 2.69 20.34
C ALA A 100 -12.11 1.88 21.16
N ILE A 101 -11.71 0.70 21.66
CA ILE A 101 -12.56 -0.11 22.55
C ILE A 101 -12.83 0.60 23.88
N ARG A 102 -11.79 1.15 24.52
CA ARG A 102 -11.90 1.76 25.85
C ARG A 102 -12.73 3.04 25.83
N GLU A 103 -12.61 3.82 24.76
CA GLU A 103 -13.30 5.10 24.59
C GLU A 103 -14.66 4.96 23.91
N GLY A 104 -14.98 3.78 23.35
CA GLY A 104 -16.22 3.55 22.61
C GLY A 104 -16.25 4.32 21.28
N THR A 105 -15.10 4.55 20.67
CA THR A 105 -14.95 5.22 19.37
C THR A 105 -14.72 4.20 18.25
N SER A 106 -14.73 4.65 17.00
CA SER A 106 -14.42 3.78 15.86
C SER A 106 -12.91 3.61 15.69
N PRO A 107 -12.43 2.43 15.26
CA PRO A 107 -11.03 2.25 14.90
C PRO A 107 -10.66 3.09 13.67
N LEU A 108 -9.35 3.31 13.48
CA LEU A 108 -8.81 4.03 12.32
C LEU A 108 -9.24 3.41 10.98
N VAL A 109 -9.23 2.08 10.90
CA VAL A 109 -9.67 1.32 9.73
C VAL A 109 -10.99 0.62 10.06
N LEU A 110 -12.04 0.95 9.31
CA LEU A 110 -13.37 0.40 9.49
C LEU A 110 -13.49 -0.99 8.84
N PRO A 111 -14.37 -1.88 9.36
CA PRO A 111 -14.63 -3.20 8.76
C PRO A 111 -15.01 -3.12 7.27
N GLU A 112 -15.76 -2.09 6.87
CA GLU A 112 -16.19 -1.89 5.49
C GLU A 112 -15.02 -1.53 4.56
N GLN A 113 -14.01 -0.83 5.09
CA GLN A 113 -12.79 -0.50 4.34
C GLN A 113 -11.93 -1.75 4.15
N ALA A 114 -11.79 -2.60 5.17
CA ALA A 114 -11.11 -3.89 5.05
C ALA A 114 -11.83 -4.81 4.05
N LEU A 115 -13.16 -4.86 4.09
CA LEU A 115 -13.97 -5.60 3.12
C LEU A 115 -13.74 -5.10 1.68
N MET A 116 -13.59 -3.79 1.48
CA MET A 116 -13.31 -3.23 0.16
C MET A 116 -11.97 -3.75 -0.40
N VAL A 117 -10.95 -3.87 0.44
CA VAL A 117 -9.65 -4.45 0.03
C VAL A 117 -9.82 -5.90 -0.40
N SER A 118 -10.55 -6.71 0.36
CA SER A 118 -10.85 -8.10 -0.02
C SER A 118 -11.60 -8.19 -1.35
N LYS A 119 -12.60 -7.34 -1.58
CA LYS A 119 -13.32 -7.29 -2.86
C LYS A 119 -12.42 -6.92 -4.04
N ILE A 120 -11.47 -6.01 -3.84
CA ILE A 120 -10.49 -5.68 -4.88
C ILE A 120 -9.64 -6.91 -5.21
N VAL A 121 -9.16 -7.65 -4.21
CA VAL A 121 -8.38 -8.89 -4.42
C VAL A 121 -9.20 -9.93 -5.18
N ASP A 122 -10.44 -10.19 -4.76
CA ASP A 122 -11.34 -11.14 -5.43
C ASP A 122 -11.62 -10.73 -6.89
N ALA A 123 -11.77 -9.44 -7.14
CA ALA A 123 -11.98 -8.90 -8.49
C ALA A 123 -10.75 -9.04 -9.37
N VAL A 124 -9.53 -8.93 -8.82
CA VAL A 124 -8.28 -9.17 -9.57
C VAL A 124 -8.18 -10.65 -9.96
N TYR A 125 -8.48 -11.59 -9.06
CA TYR A 125 -8.53 -13.02 -9.38
C TYR A 125 -9.58 -13.32 -10.45
N THR A 126 -10.81 -12.83 -10.26
CA THR A 126 -11.90 -13.02 -11.23
C THR A 126 -11.54 -12.43 -12.60
N SER A 127 -10.87 -11.26 -12.63
CA SER A 127 -10.42 -10.64 -13.88
C SER A 127 -9.35 -11.49 -14.57
N SER A 128 -8.41 -12.07 -13.81
CA SER A 128 -7.38 -12.97 -14.33
C SER A 128 -7.98 -14.22 -15.00
N GLU A 129 -8.98 -14.84 -14.35
CA GLU A 129 -9.65 -16.04 -14.87
C GLU A 129 -10.50 -15.78 -16.11
N THR A 130 -11.19 -14.63 -16.14
CA THR A 130 -12.16 -14.30 -17.18
C THR A 130 -11.57 -13.50 -18.34
N GLY A 131 -10.39 -12.89 -18.16
CA GLY A 131 -9.73 -12.03 -19.14
C GLY A 131 -10.45 -10.69 -19.38
N VAL A 132 -11.36 -10.28 -18.50
CA VAL A 132 -12.12 -9.02 -18.62
C VAL A 132 -12.11 -8.23 -17.32
N ALA A 133 -12.40 -6.92 -17.41
CA ALA A 133 -12.51 -6.07 -16.24
C ALA A 133 -13.75 -6.42 -15.39
N VAL A 134 -13.59 -6.40 -14.07
CA VAL A 134 -14.66 -6.67 -13.10
C VAL A 134 -15.10 -5.36 -12.45
N GLN A 135 -16.41 -5.15 -12.34
CA GLN A 135 -17.01 -3.96 -11.72
C GLN A 135 -17.89 -4.39 -10.54
N PHE A 136 -17.77 -3.68 -9.41
CA PHE A 136 -18.49 -3.95 -8.16
C PHE A 136 -18.69 -2.68 -7.32
#